data_AF-A0A2J4PA00-F1
#
_entry.id   AF-A0A2J4PA00-F1
#
_cell.length_a   1.000
_cell.length_b   1.000
_cell.length_c   1.000
_cell.angle_alpha   90.00
_cell.angle_beta   90.00
_cell.angle_gamma   90.00
#
_symmetry.space_group_name_H-M   'P 1'
#
loop_
_entity.id
_entity.type
_entity.pdbx_description
1 polymer ?
#
loop_
_entity_poly.entity_id
_entity_poly.type
_entity_poly.pdbx_seq_one_letter_code
_entity_poly.pdbx_strand_id
1 'polypeptide(L)'
;EATLRHRPHGVLAVFGPYNFPGHLPNGHIVPALLAGNTVVFKPSELTPQSGEAVVKLWAEAGLPPGVLNLLQGGRETGEALSGQSDIDGLLFTGSSATGFQLHRQLAGQPEKILALEMGGNNPLIVDDPQDIDAAVHLTIQSAFITAGQRCTCARRLLVKRGEIGDAFLQRLVTVSQTLIPDAWDAEPQPFLGGLISAQAAQKVHQAWLAHVASGGKTLLEPRLLQAETSLLTPGIIEMSAVAQVADEEV
;
A
#
# COMPACT_ATOMS: atom_id res chain seq x y z
N GLU A 1 44.50 5.38 -16.86
CA GLU A 1 43.10 5.31 -17.30
C GLU A 1 42.26 4.87 -16.10
N ALA A 2 41.14 5.53 -15.81
CA ALA A 2 40.25 5.14 -14.71
C ALA A 2 39.12 4.25 -15.27
N THR A 3 38.88 3.09 -14.67
CA THR A 3 37.82 2.16 -15.07
C THR A 3 36.76 2.04 -13.97
N LEU A 4 35.48 2.18 -14.34
CA LEU A 4 34.34 1.96 -13.45
C LEU A 4 33.82 0.51 -13.58
N ARG A 5 33.48 -0.13 -12.46
CA ARG A 5 32.79 -1.43 -12.43
C ARG A 5 31.72 -1.41 -11.36
N HIS A 6 30.52 -1.88 -11.70
CA HIS A 6 29.44 -2.12 -10.75
C HIS A 6 29.56 -3.54 -10.20
N ARG A 7 29.47 -3.70 -8.89
CA ARG A 7 29.54 -4.98 -8.18
C ARG A 7 28.30 -5.12 -7.29
N PRO A 8 27.86 -6.37 -6.98
CA PRO A 8 26.81 -6.57 -5.99
C PRO A 8 27.22 -5.98 -4.64
N HIS A 9 26.23 -5.54 -3.89
CA HIS A 9 26.38 -5.11 -2.51
C HIS A 9 26.65 -6.31 -1.58
N GLY A 10 25.95 -7.43 -1.81
CA GLY A 10 26.10 -8.66 -1.03
C GLY A 10 24.74 -9.25 -0.64
N VAL A 11 24.47 -9.38 0.66
CA VAL A 11 23.23 -9.93 1.22
C VAL A 11 22.23 -8.81 1.48
N LEU A 12 21.07 -8.85 0.81
CA LEU A 12 20.01 -7.86 0.98
C LEU A 12 18.80 -8.44 1.70
N ALA A 13 18.33 -7.77 2.75
CA ALA A 13 17.06 -8.06 3.38
C ALA A 13 15.92 -7.38 2.59
N VAL A 14 14.90 -8.13 2.18
CA VAL A 14 13.71 -7.58 1.51
C VAL A 14 12.50 -7.77 2.40
N PHE A 15 11.83 -6.67 2.79
CA PHE A 15 10.62 -6.70 3.61
C PHE A 15 9.41 -6.37 2.73
N GLY A 16 8.54 -7.36 2.55
CA GLY A 16 7.39 -7.28 1.65
C GLY A 16 6.08 -6.87 2.35
N PRO A 17 5.23 -6.06 1.71
CA PRO A 17 3.94 -5.66 2.26
C PRO A 17 2.85 -6.70 1.98
N TYR A 18 1.68 -6.54 2.59
CA TYR A 18 0.54 -7.45 2.41
C TYR A 18 -0.32 -7.14 1.18
N ASN A 19 -0.30 -5.91 0.67
CA ASN A 19 -1.28 -5.45 -0.31
C ASN A 19 -1.04 -6.02 -1.72
N PHE A 20 0.22 -6.23 -2.09
CA PHE A 20 0.60 -6.95 -3.31
C PHE A 20 1.78 -7.89 -2.98
N PRO A 21 1.49 -8.99 -2.25
CA PRO A 21 2.51 -9.72 -1.51
C PRO A 21 3.48 -10.52 -2.39
N GLY A 22 3.14 -10.71 -3.68
CA GLY A 22 4.08 -11.24 -4.67
C GLY A 22 4.69 -10.19 -5.59
N HIS A 23 3.93 -9.15 -5.97
CA HIS A 23 4.41 -8.16 -6.94
C HIS A 23 5.39 -7.16 -6.32
N LEU A 24 5.04 -6.53 -5.19
CA LEU A 24 5.86 -5.46 -4.61
C LEU A 24 7.22 -5.96 -4.11
N PRO A 25 7.34 -7.12 -3.42
CA PRO A 25 8.65 -7.63 -3.03
C PRO A 25 9.52 -7.96 -4.24
N ASN A 26 8.93 -8.45 -5.33
CA ASN A 26 9.68 -8.72 -6.57
C ASN A 26 10.23 -7.45 -7.24
N GLY A 27 9.62 -6.28 -6.98
CA GLY A 27 10.20 -4.98 -7.34
C GLY A 27 11.58 -4.74 -6.73
N HIS A 28 11.88 -5.37 -5.60
CA HIS A 28 13.21 -5.37 -4.95
C HIS A 28 14.02 -6.63 -5.28
N ILE A 29 13.41 -7.81 -5.22
CA ILE A 29 14.10 -9.11 -5.40
C ILE A 29 14.69 -9.22 -6.81
N VAL A 30 13.91 -8.93 -7.86
CA VAL A 30 14.38 -9.08 -9.25
C VAL A 30 15.62 -8.24 -9.53
N PRO A 31 15.63 -6.90 -9.29
CA PRO A 31 16.84 -6.12 -9.55
C PRO A 31 18.01 -6.49 -8.62
N ALA A 32 17.75 -6.89 -7.36
CA ALA A 32 18.80 -7.37 -6.46
C ALA A 32 19.52 -8.59 -7.03
N LEU A 33 18.77 -9.60 -7.48
CA LEU A 33 19.31 -10.81 -8.08
C LEU A 33 20.05 -10.53 -9.40
N LEU A 34 19.49 -9.66 -10.26
CA LEU A 34 20.13 -9.25 -11.51
C LEU A 34 21.48 -8.56 -11.29
N ALA A 35 21.60 -7.78 -10.21
CA ALA A 35 22.85 -7.14 -9.82
C ALA A 35 23.87 -8.10 -9.17
N GLY A 36 23.49 -9.37 -8.94
CA GLY A 36 24.34 -10.41 -8.37
C GLY A 36 24.31 -10.50 -6.83
N ASN A 37 23.30 -9.90 -6.18
CA ASN A 37 23.12 -10.01 -4.73
C ASN A 37 22.43 -11.34 -4.36
N THR A 38 22.50 -11.70 -3.08
CA THR A 38 21.61 -12.70 -2.49
C THR A 38 20.56 -12.00 -1.61
N VAL A 39 19.44 -12.67 -1.37
CA VAL A 39 18.28 -12.07 -0.71
C VAL A 39 17.78 -12.92 0.45
N VAL A 40 17.46 -12.24 1.55
CA VAL A 40 16.64 -12.78 2.64
C VAL A 40 15.30 -12.05 2.62
N PHE A 41 14.27 -12.73 2.13
CA PHE A 41 12.93 -12.19 1.95
C PHE A 41 12.05 -12.49 3.18
N LYS A 42 11.53 -11.43 3.80
CA LYS A 42 10.50 -11.49 4.85
C LYS A 42 9.17 -10.95 4.30
N PRO A 43 8.19 -11.79 3.93
CA PRO A 43 6.86 -11.31 3.57
C PRO A 43 6.12 -10.76 4.79
N SER A 44 4.98 -10.10 4.55
CA SER A 44 4.05 -9.76 5.62
C SER A 44 3.43 -11.03 6.21
N GLU A 45 3.33 -11.05 7.55
CA GLU A 45 2.64 -12.05 8.33
C GLU A 45 1.13 -12.14 8.05
N LEU A 46 0.55 -11.14 7.36
CA LEU A 46 -0.84 -11.14 6.92
C LEU A 46 -1.03 -11.94 5.61
N THR A 47 0.03 -12.15 4.84
CA THR A 47 0.01 -12.85 3.55
C THR A 47 1.20 -13.83 3.40
N PRO A 48 1.48 -14.69 4.40
CA PRO A 48 2.71 -15.48 4.42
C PRO A 48 2.75 -16.52 3.31
N GLN A 49 1.60 -17.11 2.97
CA GLN A 49 1.48 -18.14 1.94
C GLN A 49 1.78 -17.61 0.53
N SER A 50 1.43 -16.35 0.24
CA SER A 50 1.79 -15.72 -1.04
C SER A 50 3.30 -15.57 -1.18
N GLY A 51 3.98 -15.14 -0.11
CA GLY A 51 5.44 -15.04 -0.08
C GLY A 51 6.11 -16.42 -0.25
N GLU A 52 5.58 -17.45 0.40
CA GLU A 52 6.06 -18.82 0.25
C GLU A 52 5.90 -19.34 -1.19
N ALA A 53 4.74 -19.13 -1.80
CA ALA A 53 4.48 -19.53 -3.18
C ALA A 53 5.47 -18.87 -4.16
N VAL A 54 5.76 -17.57 -3.99
CA VAL A 54 6.74 -16.86 -4.81
C VAL A 54 8.13 -17.47 -4.70
N VAL A 55 8.59 -17.80 -3.49
CA VAL A 55 9.93 -18.40 -3.30
C VAL A 55 10.00 -19.81 -3.89
N LYS A 56 8.93 -20.60 -3.79
CA LYS A 56 8.83 -21.91 -4.45
C LYS A 56 8.96 -21.78 -5.97
N LEU A 57 8.29 -20.80 -6.58
CA LEU A 57 8.40 -20.54 -8.03
C LEU A 57 9.83 -20.13 -8.44
N TRP A 58 10.52 -19.34 -7.62
CA TRP A 58 11.94 -19.01 -7.87
C TRP A 58 12.85 -20.25 -7.81
N ALA A 59 12.61 -21.16 -6.86
CA ALA A 59 13.34 -22.42 -6.76
C ALA A 59 13.07 -23.32 -7.98
N GLU A 60 11.81 -23.44 -8.41
CA GLU A 60 11.41 -24.17 -9.62
C GLU A 60 12.03 -23.57 -10.90
N ALA A 61 12.23 -22.25 -10.95
CA ALA A 61 12.93 -21.58 -12.03
C ALA A 61 14.44 -21.87 -12.07
N GLY A 62 14.98 -22.62 -11.10
CA GLY A 62 16.38 -23.03 -11.06
C GLY A 62 17.32 -22.05 -10.36
N LEU A 63 16.78 -21.15 -9.53
CA LEU A 63 17.61 -20.26 -8.72
C LEU A 63 18.50 -21.09 -7.76
N PRO A 64 19.82 -20.87 -7.70
CA PRO A 64 20.70 -21.69 -6.87
C PRO A 64 20.31 -21.65 -5.38
N PRO A 65 20.46 -22.77 -4.64
CA PRO A 65 20.19 -22.81 -3.21
C PRO A 65 20.93 -21.71 -2.43
N GLY A 66 20.23 -21.02 -1.54
CA GLY A 66 20.79 -19.94 -0.70
C GLY A 66 20.82 -18.56 -1.35
N VAL A 67 20.52 -18.43 -2.65
CA VAL A 67 20.46 -17.12 -3.32
C VAL A 67 19.22 -16.32 -2.93
N LEU A 68 18.08 -16.99 -2.73
CA LEU A 68 16.87 -16.40 -2.15
C LEU A 68 16.41 -17.28 -0.99
N ASN A 69 16.28 -16.67 0.19
CA ASN A 69 15.85 -17.33 1.42
C ASN A 69 14.56 -16.69 1.92
N LEU A 70 13.65 -17.50 2.46
CA LEU A 70 12.39 -17.04 3.03
C LEU A 70 12.46 -17.05 4.56
N LEU A 71 12.11 -15.93 5.20
CA LEU A 71 11.92 -15.85 6.65
C LEU A 71 10.49 -15.40 6.97
N GLN A 72 9.70 -16.30 7.54
CA GLN A 72 8.33 -16.01 7.97
C GLN A 72 8.30 -15.43 9.39
N GLY A 73 7.27 -14.66 9.68
CA GLY A 73 6.98 -14.12 11.01
C GLY A 73 6.67 -12.63 10.98
N GLY A 74 6.27 -12.10 12.13
CA GLY A 74 5.82 -10.71 12.28
C GLY A 74 6.94 -9.75 12.67
N ARG A 75 6.65 -8.90 13.67
CA ARG A 75 7.55 -7.85 14.18
C ARG A 75 8.90 -8.39 14.64
N GLU A 76 8.91 -9.40 15.51
CA GLU A 76 10.14 -9.92 16.12
C GLU A 76 11.13 -10.45 15.06
N THR A 77 10.64 -11.17 14.04
CA THR A 77 11.46 -11.61 12.92
C THR A 77 12.05 -10.44 12.13
N GLY A 78 11.26 -9.37 11.92
CA GLY A 78 11.73 -8.17 11.22
C GLY A 78 12.78 -7.40 12.00
N GLU A 79 12.59 -7.25 13.31
CA GLU A 79 13.57 -6.63 14.22
C GLU A 79 14.87 -7.45 14.26
N ALA A 80 14.76 -8.78 14.38
CA ALA A 80 15.93 -9.67 14.38
C ALA A 80 16.71 -9.63 13.07
N LEU A 81 16.04 -9.61 11.91
CA LEU A 81 16.70 -9.57 10.60
C LEU A 81 17.34 -8.21 10.33
N SER A 82 16.63 -7.11 10.60
CA SER A 82 17.18 -5.76 10.40
C SER A 82 18.35 -5.43 11.35
N GLY A 83 18.44 -6.12 12.49
CA GLY A 83 19.53 -5.99 13.46
C GLY A 83 20.80 -6.78 13.12
N GLN A 84 20.80 -7.59 12.06
CA GLN A 84 21.99 -8.38 11.69
C GLN A 84 23.12 -7.48 11.17
N SER A 85 24.33 -7.73 11.64
CA SER A 85 25.54 -7.10 11.11
C SER A 85 25.82 -7.50 9.67
N ASP A 86 25.44 -8.73 9.32
CA ASP A 86 25.88 -9.42 8.11
C ASP A 86 25.00 -9.14 6.87
N ILE A 87 24.00 -8.27 6.99
CA ILE A 87 23.27 -7.76 5.82
C ILE A 87 23.98 -6.51 5.27
N ASP A 88 24.13 -6.45 3.95
CA ASP A 88 24.73 -5.32 3.22
C ASP A 88 23.66 -4.29 2.80
N GLY A 89 22.39 -4.56 3.07
CA GLY A 89 21.31 -3.62 2.85
C GLY A 89 19.93 -4.13 3.23
N LEU A 90 19.00 -3.19 3.30
CA LEU A 90 17.60 -3.43 3.63
C LEU A 90 16.70 -2.67 2.65
N LEU A 91 15.83 -3.40 1.97
CA LEU A 91 14.86 -2.90 1.00
C LEU A 91 13.46 -3.13 1.58
N PHE A 92 12.76 -2.06 1.90
CA PHE A 92 11.49 -2.11 2.62
C PHE A 92 10.39 -1.46 1.80
N THR A 93 9.25 -2.14 1.71
CA THR A 93 7.98 -1.53 1.32
C THR A 93 6.95 -1.73 2.43
N GLY A 94 6.38 -0.64 2.94
CA GLY A 94 5.39 -0.72 4.02
C GLY A 94 5.01 0.64 4.62
N SER A 95 4.68 0.66 5.91
CA SER A 95 4.22 1.88 6.59
C SER A 95 5.33 2.91 6.78
N SER A 96 4.99 4.19 6.76
CA SER A 96 5.92 5.28 7.02
C SER A 96 6.52 5.21 8.43
N ALA A 97 5.73 4.80 9.42
CA ALA A 97 6.19 4.64 10.80
C ALA A 97 7.33 3.62 10.92
N THR A 98 7.19 2.45 10.29
CA THR A 98 8.24 1.43 10.25
C THR A 98 9.45 1.89 9.44
N GLY A 99 9.23 2.55 8.30
CA GLY A 99 10.32 3.13 7.51
C GLY A 99 11.17 4.12 8.31
N PHE A 100 10.56 5.02 9.08
CA PHE A 100 11.29 5.92 9.98
C PHE A 100 12.04 5.21 11.11
N GLN A 101 11.54 4.08 11.60
CA GLN A 101 12.25 3.26 12.58
C GLN A 101 13.49 2.63 11.96
N LEU A 102 13.35 2.00 10.79
CA LEU A 102 14.45 1.38 10.04
C LEU A 102 15.51 2.41 9.64
N HIS A 103 15.10 3.59 9.19
CA HIS A 103 16.00 4.71 8.91
C HIS A 103 16.84 5.10 10.12
N ARG A 104 16.21 5.22 11.30
CA ARG A 104 16.92 5.53 12.55
C ARG A 104 17.85 4.40 12.99
N GLN A 105 17.41 3.15 12.85
CA GLN A 105 18.19 1.97 13.22
C GLN A 105 19.47 1.82 12.36
N LEU A 106 19.39 2.13 11.07
CA LEU A 106 20.51 2.02 10.14
C LEU A 106 21.34 3.31 10.01
N ALA A 107 21.00 4.36 10.78
CA ALA A 107 21.75 5.59 10.79
C ALA A 107 23.21 5.35 11.20
N GLY A 108 24.16 5.92 10.45
CA GLY A 108 25.59 5.77 10.72
C GLY A 108 26.22 4.52 10.10
N GLN A 109 25.50 3.73 9.31
CA GLN A 109 26.00 2.58 8.55
C GLN A 109 25.95 2.87 7.03
N PRO A 110 26.73 3.84 6.51
CA PRO A 110 26.66 4.28 5.11
C PRO A 110 27.03 3.19 4.09
N GLU A 111 27.69 2.12 4.52
CA GLU A 111 27.99 0.93 3.72
C GLU A 111 26.74 0.10 3.41
N LYS A 112 25.68 0.20 4.22
CA LYS A 112 24.44 -0.55 4.02
C LYS A 112 23.48 0.24 3.13
N ILE A 113 23.07 -0.35 2.02
CA ILE A 113 22.05 0.27 1.17
C ILE A 113 20.68 0.20 1.86
N LEU A 114 19.98 1.32 1.93
CA LEU A 114 18.64 1.40 2.49
C LEU A 114 17.68 1.98 1.46
N ALA A 115 16.65 1.21 1.10
CA ALA A 115 15.55 1.68 0.26
C ALA A 115 14.23 1.59 1.04
N LEU A 116 13.51 2.71 1.11
CA LEU A 116 12.25 2.82 1.85
C LEU A 116 11.13 3.30 0.93
N GLU A 117 10.30 2.36 0.50
CA GLU A 117 9.04 2.64 -0.19
C GLU A 117 7.91 2.69 0.83
N MET A 118 7.41 3.90 1.11
CA MET A 118 6.47 4.13 2.20
C MET A 118 5.08 4.53 1.70
N GLY A 119 4.11 4.53 2.62
CA GLY A 119 2.77 5.03 2.36
C GLY A 119 2.75 6.54 2.06
N GLY A 120 1.67 6.99 1.41
CA GLY A 120 1.51 8.38 0.99
C GLY A 120 0.06 8.85 1.05
N ASN A 121 -0.14 10.11 1.43
CA ASN A 121 -1.46 10.75 1.42
C ASN A 121 -1.68 11.50 0.10
N ASN A 122 -1.80 10.75 -1.00
CA ASN A 122 -1.65 11.30 -2.35
C ASN A 122 -2.85 12.17 -2.76
N PRO A 123 -2.60 13.38 -3.32
CA PRO A 123 -3.64 14.22 -3.89
C PRO A 123 -3.95 13.81 -5.34
N LEU A 124 -5.24 13.81 -5.69
CA LEU A 124 -5.75 13.79 -7.06
C LEU A 124 -6.45 15.13 -7.32
N ILE A 125 -6.07 15.83 -8.38
CA ILE A 125 -6.61 17.15 -8.73
C ILE A 125 -7.58 16.99 -9.91
N VAL A 126 -8.80 17.50 -9.75
CA VAL A 126 -9.83 17.55 -10.79
C VAL A 126 -10.10 19.02 -11.12
N ASP A 127 -9.64 19.42 -12.31
CA ASP A 127 -9.74 20.79 -12.83
C ASP A 127 -10.43 20.75 -14.19
N ASP A 128 -11.65 21.31 -14.25
CA ASP A 128 -12.49 21.44 -15.45
C ASP A 128 -12.47 20.23 -16.41
N PRO A 129 -12.85 19.02 -15.95
CA PRO A 129 -12.88 17.84 -16.82
C PRO A 129 -13.90 18.04 -17.96
N GLN A 130 -13.47 17.82 -19.20
CA GLN A 130 -14.35 17.86 -20.37
C GLN A 130 -15.36 16.71 -20.37
N ASP A 131 -14.96 15.56 -19.82
CA ASP A 131 -15.79 14.37 -19.63
C ASP A 131 -15.84 14.02 -18.14
N ILE A 132 -16.99 14.29 -17.52
CA ILE A 132 -17.21 14.06 -16.09
C ILE A 132 -17.21 12.57 -15.77
N ASP A 133 -17.82 11.73 -16.61
CA ASP A 133 -17.90 10.29 -16.36
C ASP A 133 -16.51 9.65 -16.45
N ALA A 134 -15.68 10.07 -17.40
CA ALA A 134 -14.29 9.62 -17.48
C ALA A 134 -13.48 10.04 -16.24
N ALA A 135 -13.63 11.28 -15.78
CA ALA A 135 -12.96 11.76 -14.56
C ALA A 135 -13.42 10.98 -13.31
N VAL A 136 -14.71 10.68 -13.20
CA VAL A 136 -15.29 9.88 -12.11
C VAL A 136 -14.75 8.45 -12.15
N HIS A 137 -14.72 7.83 -13.33
CA HIS A 137 -14.14 6.50 -13.50
C HIS A 137 -12.69 6.45 -13.03
N LEU A 138 -11.85 7.38 -13.49
CA LEU A 138 -10.44 7.45 -13.07
C LEU A 138 -10.29 7.69 -11.57
N THR A 139 -11.15 8.52 -10.98
CA THR A 139 -11.15 8.79 -9.54
C THR A 139 -11.48 7.54 -8.74
N ILE A 140 -12.52 6.80 -9.14
CA ILE A 140 -12.91 5.52 -8.52
C ILE A 140 -11.78 4.48 -8.66
N GLN A 141 -11.17 4.38 -9.84
CA GLN A 141 -10.03 3.50 -10.06
C GLN A 141 -8.85 3.87 -9.15
N SER A 142 -8.57 5.16 -8.99
CA SER A 142 -7.47 5.63 -8.15
C SER A 142 -7.74 5.43 -6.65
N ALA A 143 -8.97 5.62 -6.19
CA ALA A 143 -9.31 5.61 -4.77
C ALA A 143 -9.69 4.22 -4.23
N PHE A 144 -10.43 3.41 -4.99
CA PHE A 144 -11.18 2.27 -4.42
C PHE A 144 -10.74 0.88 -4.89
N ILE A 145 -9.92 0.76 -5.94
CA ILE A 145 -9.46 -0.56 -6.39
C ILE A 145 -8.67 -1.24 -5.28
N THR A 146 -8.74 -2.58 -5.21
CA THR A 146 -8.10 -3.36 -4.13
C THR A 146 -8.45 -2.84 -2.73
N ALA A 147 -9.69 -2.37 -2.55
CA ALA A 147 -10.21 -1.76 -1.33
C ALA A 147 -9.39 -0.55 -0.84
N GLY A 148 -8.77 0.21 -1.75
CA GLY A 148 -7.95 1.38 -1.42
C GLY A 148 -6.58 1.06 -0.81
N GLN A 149 -6.18 -0.22 -0.74
CA GLN A 149 -4.94 -0.65 -0.09
C GLN A 149 -3.72 -0.52 -1.02
N ARG A 150 -3.52 0.64 -1.66
CA ARG A 150 -2.32 0.93 -2.46
C ARG A 150 -1.60 2.16 -1.94
N CYS A 151 -0.26 2.12 -1.89
CA CYS A 151 0.55 3.28 -1.52
C CYS A 151 0.31 4.50 -2.43
N THR A 152 -0.12 4.27 -3.68
CA THR A 152 -0.41 5.29 -4.69
C THR A 152 -1.88 5.70 -4.80
N CYS A 153 -2.78 5.13 -4.00
CA CYS A 153 -4.20 5.49 -4.05
C CYS A 153 -4.41 6.97 -3.78
N ALA A 154 -5.38 7.58 -4.47
CA ALA A 154 -5.85 8.92 -4.14
C ALA A 154 -6.54 8.89 -2.77
N ARG A 155 -6.05 9.71 -1.85
CA ARG A 155 -6.59 9.87 -0.50
C ARG A 155 -7.11 11.27 -0.24
N ARG A 156 -6.60 12.24 -1.01
CA ARG A 156 -7.12 13.61 -1.05
C ARG A 156 -7.61 13.91 -2.45
N LEU A 157 -8.85 14.35 -2.57
CA LEU A 157 -9.43 14.78 -3.83
C LEU A 157 -9.58 16.30 -3.81
N LEU A 158 -8.85 16.98 -4.68
CA LEU A 158 -8.86 18.44 -4.82
C LEU A 158 -9.69 18.79 -6.04
N VAL A 159 -10.93 19.22 -5.84
CA VAL A 159 -11.85 19.58 -6.91
C VAL A 159 -11.92 21.09 -7.04
N LYS A 160 -11.77 21.60 -8.26
CA LYS A 160 -11.96 23.02 -8.55
C LYS A 160 -13.40 23.43 -8.26
N ARG A 161 -13.56 24.56 -7.57
CA ARG A 161 -14.88 25.12 -7.25
C ARG A 161 -15.58 25.63 -8.51
N GLY A 162 -16.89 25.40 -8.58
CA GLY A 162 -17.75 25.83 -9.68
C GLY A 162 -18.70 24.72 -10.10
N GLU A 163 -19.63 25.04 -11.00
CA GLU A 163 -20.72 24.14 -11.41
C GLU A 163 -20.20 22.79 -11.94
N ILE A 164 -19.07 22.77 -12.65
CA ILE A 164 -18.45 21.53 -13.16
C ILE A 164 -17.93 20.67 -12.02
N GLY A 165 -17.28 21.28 -11.02
CA GLY A 165 -16.77 20.58 -9.83
C GLY A 165 -17.90 19.99 -8.98
N ASP A 166 -18.99 20.75 -8.82
CA ASP A 166 -20.18 20.31 -8.10
C ASP A 166 -20.85 19.12 -8.81
N ALA A 167 -21.00 19.21 -10.14
CA ALA A 167 -21.53 18.11 -10.98
C ALA A 167 -20.65 16.86 -10.91
N PHE A 168 -19.32 17.02 -10.93
CA PHE A 168 -18.37 15.92 -10.77
C PHE A 168 -18.52 15.25 -9.39
N LEU A 169 -18.56 16.02 -8.29
CA LEU A 169 -18.71 15.48 -6.94
C LEU A 169 -20.02 14.72 -6.77
N GLN A 170 -21.13 15.29 -7.28
CA GLN A 170 -22.42 14.62 -7.25
C GLN A 170 -22.37 13.29 -8.01
N ARG A 171 -21.78 13.28 -9.21
CA ARG A 171 -21.64 12.06 -10.01
C ARG A 171 -20.74 11.03 -9.34
N LEU A 172 -19.62 11.45 -8.76
CA LEU A 172 -18.70 10.58 -8.03
C LEU A 172 -19.40 9.87 -6.86
N VAL A 173 -20.18 10.59 -6.06
CA VAL A 173 -20.95 10.02 -4.95
C VAL A 173 -21.97 9.01 -5.46
N THR A 174 -22.76 9.36 -6.49
CA THR A 174 -23.76 8.47 -7.07
C THR A 174 -23.16 7.16 -7.58
N VAL A 175 -22.02 7.21 -8.29
CA VAL A 175 -21.38 5.99 -8.79
C VAL A 175 -20.71 5.21 -7.65
N SER A 176 -20.11 5.89 -6.67
CA SER A 176 -19.46 5.23 -5.53
C SER A 176 -20.45 4.46 -4.65
N GLN A 177 -21.70 4.90 -4.57
CA GLN A 177 -22.78 4.20 -3.86
C GLN A 177 -23.09 2.81 -4.43
N THR A 178 -22.80 2.56 -5.71
CA THR A 178 -23.05 1.26 -6.35
C THR A 178 -21.91 0.27 -6.15
N LEU A 179 -20.80 0.71 -5.54
CA LEU A 179 -19.62 -0.14 -5.29
C LEU A 179 -19.84 -0.94 -4.01
N ILE A 180 -20.26 -2.19 -4.17
CA ILE A 180 -20.52 -3.12 -3.06
C ILE A 180 -19.38 -4.13 -3.00
N PRO A 181 -18.56 -4.11 -1.93
CA PRO A 181 -17.56 -5.15 -1.70
C PRO A 181 -18.20 -6.51 -1.44
N ASP A 182 -17.55 -7.57 -1.91
CA ASP A 182 -17.95 -8.94 -1.62
C ASP A 182 -16.72 -9.86 -1.55
N ALA A 183 -16.94 -11.16 -1.35
CA ALA A 183 -15.92 -12.19 -1.46
C ALA A 183 -15.28 -12.18 -2.86
N TRP A 184 -14.00 -12.54 -2.92
CA TRP A 184 -13.22 -12.53 -4.16
C TRP A 184 -13.74 -13.52 -5.23
N ASP A 185 -14.52 -14.51 -4.81
CA ASP A 185 -15.15 -15.56 -5.61
C ASP A 185 -16.68 -15.41 -5.75
N ALA A 186 -17.23 -14.25 -5.39
CA ALA A 186 -18.66 -13.96 -5.57
C ALA A 186 -19.06 -13.83 -7.05
N GLU A 187 -20.32 -14.16 -7.35
CA GLU A 187 -20.94 -14.01 -8.67
C GLU A 187 -22.23 -13.17 -8.55
N PRO A 188 -22.31 -11.99 -9.19
CA PRO A 188 -21.30 -11.39 -10.07
C PRO A 188 -20.04 -10.95 -9.34
N GLN A 189 -18.91 -10.94 -10.07
CA GLN A 189 -17.63 -10.51 -9.52
C GLN A 189 -17.72 -9.07 -8.98
N PRO A 190 -17.32 -8.84 -7.72
CA PRO A 190 -17.39 -7.50 -7.14
C PRO A 190 -16.29 -6.62 -7.71
N PHE A 191 -16.54 -5.31 -7.74
CA PHE A 191 -15.54 -4.32 -8.16
C PHE A 191 -14.33 -4.27 -7.21
N LEU A 192 -14.58 -4.48 -5.91
CA LEU A 192 -13.58 -4.52 -4.86
C LEU A 192 -13.90 -5.62 -3.86
N GLY A 193 -12.86 -6.19 -3.23
CA GLY A 193 -13.03 -7.10 -2.09
C GLY A 193 -13.00 -6.34 -0.76
N GLY A 194 -12.85 -7.07 0.33
CA GLY A 194 -12.60 -6.50 1.66
C GLY A 194 -11.17 -6.00 1.87
N LEU A 195 -10.96 -5.27 2.96
CA LEU A 195 -9.63 -4.98 3.47
C LEU A 195 -8.90 -6.26 3.93
N ILE A 196 -7.60 -6.17 4.20
CA ILE A 196 -6.77 -7.31 4.61
C ILE A 196 -7.26 -7.99 5.89
N SER A 197 -7.95 -7.27 6.78
CA SER A 197 -8.51 -7.81 8.01
C SER A 197 -9.70 -6.99 8.52
N ALA A 198 -10.51 -7.58 9.39
CA ALA A 198 -11.59 -6.87 10.07
C ALA A 198 -11.05 -5.70 10.91
N GLN A 199 -9.88 -5.86 11.53
CA GLN A 199 -9.21 -4.79 12.26
C GLN A 199 -8.82 -3.62 11.34
N ALA A 200 -8.36 -3.89 10.12
CA ALA A 200 -8.08 -2.84 9.13
C ALA A 200 -9.36 -2.08 8.76
N ALA A 201 -10.47 -2.79 8.50
CA ALA A 201 -11.76 -2.15 8.23
C ALA A 201 -12.24 -1.27 9.40
N GLN A 202 -12.09 -1.74 10.64
CA GLN A 202 -12.40 -0.96 11.83
C GLN A 202 -11.56 0.32 11.94
N LYS A 203 -10.24 0.25 11.64
CA LYS A 203 -9.36 1.43 11.64
C LYS A 203 -9.79 2.47 10.61
N VAL A 204 -10.10 2.05 9.38
CA VAL A 204 -10.59 2.95 8.34
C VAL A 204 -11.91 3.61 8.76
N HIS A 205 -12.84 2.84 9.30
CA HIS A 205 -14.11 3.38 9.79
C HIS A 205 -13.93 4.35 10.96
N GLN A 206 -13.02 4.06 11.90
CA GLN A 206 -12.68 4.95 13.01
C GLN A 206 -12.03 6.26 12.53
N ALA A 207 -11.13 6.19 11.54
CA ALA A 207 -10.54 7.38 10.95
C ALA A 207 -11.59 8.27 10.27
N TRP A 208 -12.55 7.67 9.56
CA TRP A 208 -13.68 8.39 9.00
C TRP A 208 -14.54 9.07 10.09
N LEU A 209 -14.87 8.36 11.18
CA LEU A 209 -15.59 8.95 12.32
C LEU A 209 -14.81 10.12 12.95
N ALA A 210 -13.48 10.03 13.04
CA ALA A 210 -12.65 11.12 13.55
C ALA A 210 -12.70 12.36 12.63
N HIS A 211 -12.75 12.18 11.31
CA HIS A 211 -12.94 13.27 10.36
C HIS A 211 -14.34 13.90 10.45
N VAL A 212 -15.38 13.12 10.70
CA VAL A 212 -16.73 13.67 10.99
C VAL A 212 -16.69 14.50 12.27
N ALA A 213 -16.07 13.96 13.34
CA ALA A 213 -15.96 14.64 14.63
C ALA A 213 -15.15 15.95 14.56
N SER A 214 -14.21 16.07 13.62
CA SER A 214 -13.45 17.31 13.39
C SER A 214 -14.19 18.35 12.54
N GLY A 215 -15.44 18.08 12.13
CA GLY A 215 -16.28 18.99 11.35
C GLY A 215 -16.32 18.68 9.85
N GLY A 216 -15.80 17.54 9.42
CA GLY A 216 -15.94 17.06 8.05
C GLY A 216 -17.40 16.79 7.69
N LYS A 217 -17.79 17.14 6.46
CA LYS A 217 -19.14 16.91 5.96
C LYS A 217 -19.20 15.59 5.21
N THR A 218 -19.97 14.64 5.72
CA THR A 218 -20.19 13.36 5.04
C THR A 218 -20.87 13.56 3.69
N LEU A 219 -20.23 13.05 2.63
CA LEU A 219 -20.83 12.95 1.28
C LEU A 219 -21.29 11.51 1.01
N LEU A 220 -20.55 10.53 1.50
CA LEU A 220 -20.89 9.11 1.46
C LEU A 220 -20.39 8.43 2.74
N GLU A 221 -21.30 7.83 3.50
CA GLU A 221 -20.97 7.09 4.72
C GLU A 221 -20.48 5.67 4.38
N PRO A 222 -19.27 5.27 4.83
CA PRO A 222 -18.80 3.90 4.69
C PRO A 222 -19.59 2.98 5.63
N ARG A 223 -20.01 1.82 5.14
CA ARG A 223 -20.81 0.86 5.89
C ARG A 223 -20.08 -0.48 5.95
N LEU A 224 -19.95 -1.02 7.16
CA LEU A 224 -19.51 -2.39 7.35
C LEU A 224 -20.68 -3.31 6.97
N LEU A 225 -20.52 -4.10 5.91
CA LEU A 225 -21.62 -4.93 5.37
C LEU A 225 -21.94 -6.14 6.25
N GLN A 226 -20.93 -6.67 6.93
CA GLN A 226 -21.06 -7.79 7.85
C GLN A 226 -20.16 -7.59 9.06
N ALA A 227 -20.72 -7.78 10.26
CA ALA A 227 -19.97 -7.69 11.50
C ALA A 227 -18.77 -8.66 11.51
N GLU A 228 -17.66 -8.26 12.12
CA GLU A 228 -16.42 -9.04 12.20
C GLU A 228 -15.79 -9.41 10.84
N THR A 229 -16.15 -8.71 9.76
CA THR A 229 -15.53 -8.87 8.44
C THR A 229 -14.72 -7.64 8.03
N SER A 230 -14.07 -7.72 6.87
CA SER A 230 -13.36 -6.60 6.25
C SER A 230 -14.12 -5.94 5.10
N LEU A 231 -15.39 -6.29 4.89
CA LEU A 231 -16.23 -5.77 3.80
C LEU A 231 -16.79 -4.39 4.17
N LEU A 232 -16.04 -3.34 3.83
CA LEU A 232 -16.38 -1.94 4.09
C LEU A 232 -16.66 -1.22 2.77
N THR A 233 -17.84 -0.62 2.60
CA THR A 233 -18.16 0.15 1.40
C THR A 233 -17.32 1.43 1.33
N PRO A 234 -17.16 2.03 0.13
CA PRO A 234 -16.51 3.34 0.00
C PRO A 234 -17.11 4.40 0.94
N GLY A 235 -16.24 5.27 1.44
CA GLY A 235 -16.60 6.48 2.18
C GLY A 235 -16.02 7.72 1.50
N ILE A 236 -16.79 8.81 1.50
CA ILE A 236 -16.38 10.11 0.95
C ILE A 236 -16.76 11.17 1.97
N ILE A 237 -15.78 11.98 2.38
CA ILE A 237 -15.97 13.07 3.33
C ILE A 237 -15.34 14.34 2.80
N GLU A 238 -16.10 15.44 2.84
CA GLU A 238 -15.64 16.77 2.47
C GLU A 238 -14.96 17.44 3.66
N MET A 239 -13.68 17.75 3.52
CA MET A 239 -12.85 18.36 4.56
C MET A 239 -12.57 19.85 4.31
N SER A 240 -13.21 20.46 3.31
CA SER A 240 -12.94 21.84 2.84
C SER A 240 -13.13 22.94 3.91
N ALA A 241 -13.97 22.69 4.93
CA ALA A 241 -14.24 23.62 6.03
C ALA A 241 -13.41 23.33 7.29
N VAL A 242 -12.66 22.23 7.32
CA VAL A 242 -11.87 21.81 8.48
C VAL A 242 -10.47 22.41 8.39
N ALA A 243 -10.07 23.16 9.41
CA ALA A 243 -8.71 23.67 9.51
C ALA A 243 -7.75 22.55 9.97
N GLN A 244 -6.52 22.57 9.48
CA GLN A 244 -5.43 21.67 9.94
C GLN A 244 -5.76 20.17 9.84
N VAL A 245 -6.30 19.73 8.71
CA VAL A 245 -6.45 18.29 8.42
C VAL A 245 -5.07 17.63 8.45
N ALA A 246 -4.92 16.60 9.29
CA ALA A 246 -3.67 15.86 9.41
C ALA A 246 -3.27 15.22 8.07
N ASP A 247 -1.98 15.27 7.73
CA ASP A 247 -1.44 14.67 6.52
C ASP A 247 -1.03 13.21 6.78
N GLU A 248 -2.03 12.37 7.09
CA GLU A 248 -1.83 10.98 7.48
C GLU A 248 -2.49 10.01 6.49
N GLU A 249 -1.88 8.84 6.33
CA GLU A 249 -2.48 7.71 5.63
C GLU A 249 -3.49 7.01 6.54
N VAL A 250 -4.68 6.73 5.99
CA VAL A 250 -5.73 5.91 6.62
C VAL A 250 -5.62 4.47 6.14
#